data_AF-A0A2P4Z3N5-F1
#
_entry.id   AF-A0A2P4Z3N5-F1
#
_cell.length_a   1.000
_cell.length_b   1.000
_cell.length_c   1.000
_cell.angle_alpha   90.00
_cell.angle_beta   90.00
_cell.angle_gamma   90.00
#
_symmetry.space_group_name_H-M   'P 1'
#
loop_
_entity.id
_entity.type
_entity.pdbx_description
1 polymer ?
#
loop_
_entity_poly.entity_id
_entity_poly.type
_entity_poly.pdbx_seq_one_letter_code
_entity_poly.pdbx_strand_id
1 'polypeptide(L)'
;MEEFHRIPIVIVEDEDELEGIVNEGKSKLELQEEDENKKSRIDPKDLVNRMKEKGGQCYKEKKIDEALGFYLKALGVLEFERTLKENVQDFELLMGEIVLRSNCIACYVEKKDFEKSISESRKLLKYINEEREGYLRKNGELPTLWVNIENKTRYRLSLSLYNLFGCEGVSSDENSKSYISESFEIIQTVLDYYQHWLKVSPPHEISVLYSKVKRAVESQNYEKKEVNSSLENLDSIDKVQSQTEKQDEEEVSTKQNNSNYLTSYITCFLEDYFIESGSYQKSIKSPIQIVDKMNCNNSIEFLRIWQNIYQNDQFIDYYLFFSDIFTNLDKIYNKTEMEVNILEKILERISVILDEFLKNAFQSKPKEKLVSHIFKIIRSLDNTKRFDFVALMLNESFQILNKMIQFKDSLSNDLLQELKHFQENQTSKGIQI
;
A
#
# COMPACT_ATOMS: atom_id res chain seq x y z
N MET A 1 5.41 -2.51 10.72
CA MET A 1 5.01 -3.92 10.54
C MET A 1 3.56 -3.92 10.06
N GLU A 2 3.26 -4.80 9.12
CA GLU A 2 1.93 -5.18 8.59
C GLU A 2 1.18 -4.16 7.74
N GLU A 3 1.39 -4.20 6.41
CA GLU A 3 0.27 -4.10 5.48
C GLU A 3 0.56 -4.58 4.05
N PHE A 4 0.40 -5.88 3.83
CA PHE A 4 0.20 -6.44 2.50
C PHE A 4 -1.07 -7.29 2.40
N HIS A 5 -1.95 -7.16 3.39
CA HIS A 5 -2.90 -8.20 3.73
C HIS A 5 -4.21 -7.65 4.31
N ARG A 6 -5.09 -7.01 3.53
CA ARG A 6 -6.49 -6.81 3.94
C ARG A 6 -7.47 -6.96 2.76
N ILE A 7 -8.33 -7.97 2.90
CA ILE A 7 -9.63 -8.21 2.25
C ILE A 7 -10.44 -8.86 3.40
N PRO A 8 -11.66 -8.39 3.71
CA PRO A 8 -12.43 -8.84 4.86
C PRO A 8 -13.06 -10.24 4.67
N ILE A 9 -13.27 -10.89 5.82
CA ILE A 9 -13.75 -12.27 6.01
C ILE A 9 -15.28 -12.31 6.05
N VAL A 10 -15.87 -13.34 5.45
CA VAL A 10 -17.16 -13.93 5.87
C VAL A 10 -16.87 -15.35 6.34
N ILE A 11 -17.30 -15.68 7.55
CA ILE A 11 -17.17 -17.02 8.16
C ILE A 11 -18.28 -17.92 7.60
N VAL A 12 -17.94 -19.11 7.12
CA VAL A 12 -18.80 -20.31 7.20
C VAL A 12 -17.91 -21.53 7.47
N GLU A 13 -18.39 -22.36 8.39
CA GLU A 13 -17.84 -23.62 8.92
C GLU A 13 -17.66 -24.71 7.84
N ASP A 14 -17.07 -25.83 8.24
CA ASP A 14 -16.88 -27.12 7.52
C ASP A 14 -15.43 -27.43 7.12
N GLU A 15 -14.64 -27.84 8.11
CA GLU A 15 -13.32 -28.48 7.95
C GLU A 15 -13.42 -29.95 7.47
N ASP A 16 -14.58 -30.59 7.61
CA ASP A 16 -14.74 -32.04 7.39
C ASP A 16 -14.95 -32.46 5.92
N GLU A 17 -15.37 -31.56 5.01
CA GLU A 17 -15.48 -31.90 3.57
C GLU A 17 -14.15 -31.78 2.80
N LEU A 18 -13.13 -31.16 3.41
CA LEU A 18 -11.83 -30.86 2.80
C LEU A 18 -10.85 -32.05 2.75
N GLU A 19 -10.99 -33.03 3.64
CA GLU A 19 -10.20 -34.28 3.58
C GLU A 19 -10.73 -35.27 2.54
N GLY A 20 -12.03 -35.25 2.26
CA GLY A 20 -12.66 -36.16 1.30
C GLY A 20 -12.10 -36.03 -0.11
N ILE A 21 -11.94 -34.80 -0.63
CA ILE A 21 -11.52 -34.57 -2.02
C ILE A 21 -10.02 -34.84 -2.23
N VAL A 22 -9.18 -34.52 -1.23
CA VAL A 22 -7.72 -34.75 -1.32
C VAL A 22 -7.38 -36.25 -1.24
N ASN A 23 -8.16 -37.03 -0.47
CA ASN A 23 -8.00 -38.48 -0.37
C ASN A 23 -8.69 -39.24 -1.52
N GLU A 24 -9.83 -38.78 -2.03
CA GLU A 24 -10.46 -39.36 -3.23
C GLU A 24 -9.61 -39.17 -4.50
N GLY A 25 -8.85 -38.07 -4.59
CA GLY A 25 -7.93 -37.81 -5.72
C GLY A 25 -6.75 -38.79 -5.82
N LYS A 26 -6.43 -39.53 -4.74
CA LYS A 26 -5.41 -40.59 -4.76
C LYS A 26 -5.98 -41.99 -4.96
N SER A 27 -7.30 -42.18 -4.83
CA SER A 27 -7.93 -43.51 -4.73
C SER A 27 -9.04 -43.77 -5.74
N LYS A 28 -8.94 -43.22 -6.96
CA LYS A 28 -9.79 -43.64 -8.10
C LYS A 28 -8.97 -44.23 -9.25
N LEU A 29 -8.26 -45.30 -8.90
CA LEU A 29 -8.02 -46.45 -9.78
C LEU A 29 -8.62 -47.65 -9.04
N GLU A 30 -9.94 -47.83 -9.11
CA GLU A 30 -10.70 -49.10 -9.02
C GLU A 30 -12.20 -48.83 -8.78
N LEU A 31 -12.97 -49.09 -9.85
CA LEU A 31 -14.36 -49.59 -9.92
C LEU A 31 -15.27 -49.52 -8.67
N GLN A 32 -16.41 -48.82 -8.77
CA GLN A 32 -17.76 -49.43 -8.94
C GLN A 32 -18.87 -48.34 -8.92
N GLU A 33 -19.92 -48.60 -9.70
CA GLU A 33 -21.19 -47.88 -9.73
C GLU A 33 -21.93 -48.03 -8.38
N GLU A 34 -22.45 -46.93 -7.83
CA GLU A 34 -23.79 -46.91 -7.20
C GLU A 34 -24.24 -45.46 -6.90
N ASP A 35 -25.55 -45.28 -7.06
CA ASP A 35 -26.33 -44.05 -7.02
C ASP A 35 -26.39 -43.35 -5.64
N GLU A 36 -26.99 -42.15 -5.65
CA GLU A 36 -27.55 -41.43 -4.49
C GLU A 36 -26.58 -40.69 -3.56
N ASN A 37 -26.12 -39.51 -4.01
CA ASN A 37 -26.43 -38.25 -3.33
C ASN A 37 -25.87 -37.07 -4.12
N LYS A 38 -26.74 -36.13 -4.50
CA LYS A 38 -26.35 -34.81 -4.99
C LYS A 38 -25.71 -33.99 -3.86
N LYS A 39 -24.51 -34.37 -3.41
CA LYS A 39 -23.61 -33.40 -2.78
C LYS A 39 -23.20 -32.43 -3.88
N SER A 40 -23.51 -31.16 -3.71
CA SER A 40 -23.15 -30.10 -4.65
C SER A 40 -21.64 -30.15 -4.91
N ARG A 41 -21.24 -30.67 -6.07
CA ARG A 41 -19.84 -30.68 -6.48
C ARG A 41 -19.39 -29.23 -6.61
N ILE A 42 -18.64 -28.74 -5.63
CA ILE A 42 -18.09 -27.37 -5.62
C ILE A 42 -17.24 -27.21 -6.89
N ASP A 43 -17.44 -26.10 -7.60
CA ASP A 43 -16.61 -25.79 -8.78
C ASP A 43 -15.14 -25.74 -8.35
N PRO A 44 -14.24 -26.49 -9.00
CA PRO A 44 -12.80 -26.43 -8.74
C PRO A 44 -12.23 -24.99 -8.72
N LYS A 45 -12.78 -24.07 -9.53
CA LYS A 45 -12.40 -22.65 -9.49
C LYS A 45 -12.80 -21.97 -8.18
N ASP A 46 -14.01 -22.22 -7.70
CA ASP A 46 -14.49 -21.71 -6.41
C ASP A 46 -13.68 -22.28 -5.25
N LEU A 47 -13.31 -23.57 -5.34
CA LEU A 47 -12.47 -24.23 -4.35
C LEU A 47 -11.07 -23.59 -4.28
N VAL A 48 -10.43 -23.35 -5.43
CA VAL A 48 -9.14 -22.68 -5.52
C VAL A 48 -9.22 -21.26 -4.94
N ASN A 49 -10.26 -20.51 -5.25
CA ASN A 49 -10.46 -19.17 -4.72
C ASN A 49 -10.64 -19.17 -3.19
N ARG A 50 -11.46 -20.07 -2.65
CA ARG A 50 -11.63 -20.24 -1.19
C ARG A 50 -10.31 -20.61 -0.51
N MET A 51 -9.54 -21.55 -1.07
CA MET A 51 -8.24 -21.92 -0.52
C MET A 51 -7.24 -20.76 -0.57
N LYS A 52 -7.21 -20.00 -1.67
CA LYS A 52 -6.39 -18.79 -1.81
C LYS A 52 -6.76 -17.74 -0.76
N GLU A 53 -8.05 -17.54 -0.50
CA GLU A 53 -8.55 -16.61 0.51
C GLU A 53 -8.20 -17.06 1.94
N LYS A 54 -8.44 -18.33 2.28
CA LYS A 54 -8.04 -18.93 3.57
C LYS A 54 -6.53 -18.82 3.78
N GLY A 55 -5.73 -19.17 2.77
CA GLY A 55 -4.28 -18.99 2.83
C GLY A 55 -3.88 -17.53 3.00
N GLY A 56 -4.59 -16.62 2.31
CA GLY A 56 -4.47 -15.18 2.46
C GLY A 56 -4.71 -14.70 3.88
N GLN A 57 -5.74 -15.23 4.57
CA GLN A 57 -6.06 -14.92 5.96
C GLN A 57 -4.99 -15.47 6.93
N CYS A 58 -4.60 -16.74 6.75
CA CYS A 58 -3.56 -17.37 7.59
C CYS A 58 -2.24 -16.59 7.51
N TYR A 59 -1.87 -16.11 6.32
CA TYR A 59 -0.66 -15.31 6.15
C TYR A 59 -0.71 -14.03 7.00
N LYS A 60 -1.84 -13.31 7.02
CA LYS A 60 -2.00 -12.06 7.80
C LYS A 60 -1.94 -12.33 9.30
N GLU A 61 -2.52 -13.46 9.72
CA GLU A 61 -2.49 -13.92 11.11
C GLU A 61 -1.13 -14.51 11.51
N LYS A 62 -0.10 -14.43 10.65
CA LYS A 62 1.24 -15.01 10.84
C LYS A 62 1.26 -16.52 11.02
N LYS A 63 0.20 -17.21 10.62
CA LYS A 63 0.12 -18.67 10.54
C LYS A 63 0.70 -19.14 9.20
N ILE A 64 2.01 -18.95 9.03
CA ILE A 64 2.68 -19.08 7.72
C ILE A 64 2.65 -20.53 7.20
N ASP A 65 2.74 -21.51 8.08
CA ASP A 65 2.64 -22.93 7.71
C ASP A 65 1.27 -23.31 7.16
N GLU A 66 0.21 -22.83 7.80
CA GLU A 66 -1.17 -23.01 7.35
C GLU A 66 -1.41 -22.28 6.01
N ALA A 67 -0.91 -21.05 5.89
CA ALA A 67 -1.00 -20.28 4.65
C ALA A 67 -0.35 -21.02 3.48
N LEU A 68 0.88 -21.51 3.67
CA LEU A 68 1.60 -22.31 2.69
C LEU A 68 0.83 -23.60 2.36
N GLY A 69 0.30 -24.28 3.36
CA GLY A 69 -0.53 -25.48 3.18
C GLY A 69 -1.74 -25.23 2.29
N PHE A 70 -2.49 -24.14 2.53
CA PHE A 70 -3.62 -23.77 1.69
C PHE A 70 -3.22 -23.43 0.25
N TYR A 71 -2.13 -22.68 0.05
CA TYR A 71 -1.66 -22.35 -1.29
C TYR A 71 -1.18 -23.57 -2.08
N LEU A 72 -0.48 -24.50 -1.44
CA LEU A 72 -0.04 -25.75 -2.06
C LEU A 72 -1.23 -26.66 -2.41
N LYS A 73 -2.26 -26.73 -1.55
CA LYS A 73 -3.51 -27.45 -1.86
C LYS A 73 -4.22 -26.82 -3.06
N ALA A 74 -4.29 -25.49 -3.13
CA ALA A 74 -4.90 -24.78 -4.25
C ALA A 74 -4.15 -25.04 -5.57
N LEU A 75 -2.82 -25.09 -5.53
CA LEU A 75 -2.01 -25.46 -6.70
C LEU A 75 -2.29 -26.89 -7.16
N GLY A 76 -2.43 -27.85 -6.23
CA GLY A 76 -2.80 -29.23 -6.57
C GLY A 76 -4.15 -29.34 -7.28
N VAL A 77 -5.14 -28.53 -6.89
CA VAL A 77 -6.44 -28.47 -7.57
C VAL A 77 -6.30 -27.89 -9.00
N LEU A 78 -5.51 -26.83 -9.18
CA LEU A 78 -5.25 -26.26 -10.51
C LEU A 78 -4.50 -27.22 -11.43
N GLU A 79 -3.53 -27.95 -10.90
CA GLU A 79 -2.77 -28.96 -11.66
C GLU A 79 -3.70 -30.07 -12.14
N PHE A 80 -4.57 -30.57 -11.26
CA PHE A 80 -5.59 -31.55 -11.63
C PHE A 80 -6.55 -31.02 -12.70
N GLU A 81 -7.06 -29.80 -12.56
CA GLU A 81 -7.91 -29.15 -13.57
C GLU A 81 -7.22 -29.04 -14.93
N ARG A 82 -5.92 -28.73 -14.95
CA ARG A 82 -5.12 -28.65 -16.18
C ARG A 82 -4.97 -30.01 -16.85
N THR A 83 -4.86 -31.10 -16.09
CA THR A 83 -4.82 -32.45 -16.67
C THR A 83 -6.14 -32.89 -17.29
N LEU A 84 -7.27 -32.39 -16.79
CA LEU A 84 -8.61 -32.72 -17.31
C LEU A 84 -8.99 -31.90 -18.57
N LYS A 85 -8.43 -30.70 -18.71
CA LYS A 85 -8.73 -29.79 -19.83
C LYS A 85 -7.66 -29.93 -20.92
N GLU A 86 -7.87 -30.87 -21.84
CA GLU A 86 -7.01 -31.00 -23.02
C GLU A 86 -7.05 -29.72 -23.88
N ASN A 87 -5.87 -29.11 -24.09
CA ASN A 87 -5.55 -28.20 -25.20
C ASN A 87 -6.23 -26.82 -25.27
N VAL A 88 -6.77 -26.27 -24.18
CA VAL A 88 -7.17 -24.84 -24.13
C VAL A 88 -6.29 -24.08 -23.14
N GLN A 89 -5.52 -23.11 -23.65
CA GLN A 89 -4.71 -22.21 -22.82
C GLN A 89 -5.65 -21.24 -22.09
N ASP A 90 -6.12 -21.64 -20.90
CA ASP A 90 -6.99 -20.82 -20.05
C ASP A 90 -6.13 -19.80 -19.27
N PHE A 91 -6.25 -18.54 -19.66
CA PHE A 91 -5.51 -17.43 -19.04
C PHE A 91 -5.83 -17.28 -17.54
N GLU A 92 -7.06 -17.61 -17.12
CA GLU A 92 -7.46 -17.52 -15.72
C GLU A 92 -6.75 -18.58 -14.88
N LEU A 93 -6.63 -19.81 -15.39
CA LEU A 93 -5.87 -20.89 -14.74
C LEU A 93 -4.38 -20.54 -14.66
N LEU A 94 -3.82 -20.04 -15.76
CA LEU A 94 -2.41 -19.60 -15.82
C LEU A 94 -2.12 -18.52 -14.78
N MET A 95 -2.94 -17.47 -14.72
CA MET A 95 -2.75 -16.39 -13.74
C MET A 95 -3.00 -16.85 -12.31
N GLY A 96 -3.98 -17.74 -12.10
CA GLY A 96 -4.21 -18.37 -10.80
C GLY A 96 -2.98 -19.12 -10.30
N GLU A 97 -2.34 -19.91 -11.16
CA GLU A 97 -1.11 -20.63 -10.86
C GLU A 97 0.05 -19.68 -10.53
N ILE A 98 0.27 -18.65 -11.36
CA ILE A 98 1.32 -17.65 -11.16
C ILE A 98 1.14 -16.92 -9.81
N VAL A 99 -0.08 -16.52 -9.47
CA VAL A 99 -0.41 -15.87 -8.18
C VAL A 99 -0.11 -16.79 -7.01
N LEU A 100 -0.57 -18.04 -7.06
CA LEU A 100 -0.40 -18.98 -5.95
C LEU A 100 1.07 -19.36 -5.73
N ARG A 101 1.84 -19.60 -6.80
CA ARG A 101 3.29 -19.81 -6.70
C ARG A 101 3.99 -18.61 -6.08
N SER A 102 3.60 -17.39 -6.47
CA SER A 102 4.12 -16.16 -5.88
C SER A 102 3.81 -16.07 -4.37
N ASN A 103 2.60 -16.46 -3.95
CA ASN A 103 2.23 -16.48 -2.53
C ASN A 103 2.98 -17.56 -1.73
N CYS A 104 3.25 -18.73 -2.32
CA CYS A 104 4.11 -19.74 -1.69
C CYS A 104 5.53 -19.20 -1.44
N ILE A 105 6.11 -18.49 -2.41
CA ILE A 105 7.41 -17.83 -2.25
C ILE A 105 7.39 -16.82 -1.10
N ALA A 106 6.30 -16.04 -0.97
CA ALA A 106 6.14 -15.13 0.16
C ALA A 106 6.21 -15.87 1.50
N CYS A 107 5.55 -17.04 1.60
CA CYS A 107 5.61 -17.86 2.81
C CYS A 107 7.03 -18.36 3.10
N TYR A 108 7.79 -18.79 2.08
CA TYR A 108 9.18 -19.20 2.27
C TYR A 108 10.07 -18.06 2.77
N VAL A 109 9.87 -16.84 2.26
CA VAL A 109 10.56 -15.64 2.75
C VAL A 109 10.25 -15.37 4.22
N GLU A 110 8.98 -15.38 4.62
CA GLU A 110 8.59 -15.15 6.03
C GLU A 110 9.12 -16.24 6.97
N LYS A 111 9.16 -17.49 6.49
CA LYS A 111 9.78 -18.60 7.21
C LYS A 111 11.31 -18.54 7.27
N LYS A 112 11.93 -17.56 6.61
CA LYS A 112 13.39 -17.44 6.43
C LYS A 112 14.02 -18.65 5.72
N ASP A 113 13.23 -19.41 4.95
CA ASP A 113 13.71 -20.46 4.07
C ASP A 113 14.15 -19.84 2.74
N PHE A 114 15.28 -19.12 2.79
CA PHE A 114 15.76 -18.32 1.67
C PHE A 114 16.24 -19.18 0.50
N GLU A 115 16.80 -20.37 0.75
CA GLU A 115 17.22 -21.30 -0.30
C GLU A 115 16.03 -21.74 -1.16
N LYS A 116 14.92 -22.15 -0.51
CA LYS A 116 13.71 -22.54 -1.20
C LYS A 116 13.04 -21.36 -1.89
N SER A 117 13.02 -20.20 -1.23
CA SER A 117 12.54 -18.94 -1.85
C SER A 117 13.31 -18.60 -3.13
N ILE A 118 14.64 -18.70 -3.13
CA ILE A 118 15.49 -18.45 -4.31
C ILE A 118 15.15 -19.43 -5.42
N SER A 119 15.15 -20.72 -5.11
CA SER A 119 14.85 -21.79 -6.08
C SER A 119 13.48 -21.61 -6.73
N GLU A 120 12.44 -21.40 -5.92
CA GLU A 120 11.06 -21.23 -6.41
C GLU A 120 10.86 -19.90 -7.15
N SER A 121 11.52 -18.82 -6.72
CA SER A 121 11.49 -17.54 -7.44
C SER A 121 12.10 -17.66 -8.84
N ARG A 122 13.23 -18.34 -8.98
CA ARG A 122 13.87 -18.57 -10.29
C ARG A 122 12.99 -19.43 -11.19
N LYS A 123 12.38 -20.49 -10.66
CA LYS A 123 11.42 -21.33 -11.40
C LYS A 123 10.23 -20.50 -11.88
N LEU A 124 9.64 -19.69 -11.00
CA LEU A 124 8.49 -18.86 -11.36
C LEU A 124 8.84 -17.78 -12.39
N LEU A 125 9.98 -17.09 -12.26
CA LEU A 125 10.40 -16.09 -13.24
C LEU A 125 10.68 -16.72 -14.61
N LYS A 126 11.27 -17.91 -14.65
CA LYS A 126 11.43 -18.67 -15.90
C LYS A 126 10.06 -19.01 -16.51
N TYR A 127 9.14 -19.53 -15.71
CA TYR A 127 7.78 -19.87 -16.15
C TYR A 127 7.02 -18.64 -16.69
N ILE A 128 7.09 -17.51 -15.97
CA ILE A 128 6.52 -16.23 -16.40
C ILE A 128 7.12 -15.81 -17.74
N ASN A 129 8.43 -15.91 -17.95
CA ASN A 129 9.04 -15.52 -19.21
C ASN A 129 8.62 -16.41 -20.39
N GLU A 130 8.53 -17.73 -20.19
CA GLU A 130 8.10 -18.68 -21.22
C GLU A 130 6.65 -18.40 -21.66
N GLU A 131 5.74 -18.19 -20.71
CA GLU A 131 4.32 -17.92 -21.00
C GLU A 131 4.10 -16.49 -21.53
N ARG A 132 4.95 -15.53 -21.14
CA ARG A 132 4.89 -14.12 -21.56
C ARG A 132 4.98 -13.98 -23.07
N GLU A 133 5.92 -14.67 -23.72
CA GLU A 133 6.07 -14.61 -25.17
C GLU A 133 4.83 -15.14 -25.90
N GLY A 134 4.29 -16.26 -25.41
CA GLY A 134 3.08 -16.85 -25.96
C GLY A 134 1.88 -15.92 -25.85
N TYR A 135 1.73 -15.24 -24.70
CA TYR A 135 0.65 -14.30 -24.46
C TYR A 135 0.77 -13.02 -25.28
N LEU A 136 1.96 -12.41 -25.33
CA LEU A 136 2.22 -11.17 -26.08
C LEU A 136 1.94 -11.36 -27.58
N ARG A 137 2.31 -12.51 -28.16
CA ARG A 137 2.01 -12.81 -29.57
C ARG A 137 0.51 -12.86 -29.87
N LYS A 138 -0.32 -13.24 -28.88
CA LYS A 138 -1.78 -13.36 -29.03
C LYS A 138 -2.51 -12.04 -28.74
N ASN A 139 -2.07 -11.28 -27.74
CA ASN A 139 -2.85 -10.16 -27.18
C ASN A 139 -2.19 -8.79 -27.33
N GLY A 140 -0.95 -8.69 -27.80
CA GLY A 140 -0.25 -7.44 -28.07
C GLY A 140 0.28 -6.69 -26.83
N GLU A 141 -0.33 -6.90 -25.65
CA GLU A 141 0.09 -6.29 -24.38
C GLU A 141 0.02 -7.26 -23.20
N LEU A 142 0.70 -6.92 -22.09
CA LEU A 142 0.65 -7.70 -20.85
C LEU A 142 -0.29 -7.04 -19.84
N PRO A 143 -1.15 -7.81 -19.16
CA PRO A 143 -1.97 -7.29 -18.08
C PRO A 143 -1.12 -6.75 -16.93
N THR A 144 -1.57 -5.66 -16.30
CA THR A 144 -0.87 -5.05 -15.16
C THR A 144 -0.58 -6.03 -14.02
N LEU A 145 -1.49 -6.98 -13.77
CA LEU A 145 -1.32 -8.03 -12.77
C LEU A 145 -0.08 -8.90 -13.05
N TRP A 146 0.21 -9.19 -14.32
CA TRP A 146 1.36 -9.97 -14.75
C TRP A 146 2.67 -9.28 -14.33
N VAL A 147 2.83 -8.03 -14.74
CA VAL A 147 4.01 -7.20 -14.46
C VAL A 147 4.20 -7.01 -12.95
N ASN A 148 3.10 -6.84 -12.21
CA ASN A 148 3.13 -6.72 -10.76
C ASN A 148 3.64 -7.99 -10.07
N ILE A 149 3.19 -9.18 -10.48
CA ILE A 149 3.64 -10.44 -9.87
C ILE A 149 5.09 -10.73 -10.22
N GLU A 150 5.50 -10.43 -11.46
CA GLU A 150 6.88 -10.54 -11.91
C GLU A 150 7.82 -9.70 -11.02
N ASN A 151 7.48 -8.42 -10.78
CA ASN A 151 8.29 -7.53 -9.94
C ASN A 151 8.23 -7.89 -8.45
N LYS A 152 7.10 -8.38 -7.92
CA LYS A 152 7.04 -8.94 -6.56
C LYS A 152 7.95 -10.15 -6.40
N THR A 153 8.02 -11.00 -7.43
CA THR A 153 8.87 -12.20 -7.43
C THR A 153 10.35 -11.81 -7.51
N ARG A 154 10.70 -10.83 -8.35
CA ARG A 154 12.06 -10.24 -8.38
C ARG A 154 12.47 -9.66 -7.03
N TYR A 155 11.61 -8.88 -6.40
CA TYR A 155 11.87 -8.32 -5.08
C TYR A 155 12.18 -9.42 -4.05
N ARG A 156 11.34 -10.47 -3.99
CA ARG A 156 11.56 -11.61 -3.07
C ARG A 156 12.83 -12.38 -3.37
N LEU A 157 13.18 -12.56 -4.65
CA LEU A 157 14.44 -13.17 -5.06
C LEU A 157 15.64 -12.34 -4.58
N SER A 158 15.65 -11.04 -4.85
CA SER A 158 16.72 -10.13 -4.38
C SER A 158 16.83 -10.13 -2.86
N LEU A 159 15.70 -10.05 -2.15
CA LEU A 159 15.65 -10.08 -0.69
C LEU A 159 16.24 -11.39 -0.14
N SER A 160 15.91 -12.52 -0.76
CA SER A 160 16.38 -13.84 -0.33
C SER A 160 17.88 -14.01 -0.61
N LEU A 161 18.36 -13.59 -1.79
CA LEU A 161 19.78 -13.58 -2.13
C LEU A 161 20.57 -12.70 -1.15
N TYR A 162 20.06 -11.50 -0.83
CA TYR A 162 20.71 -10.59 0.10
C TYR A 162 20.75 -11.16 1.52
N ASN A 163 19.66 -11.73 2.03
CA ASN A 163 19.65 -12.29 3.38
C ASN A 163 20.51 -13.55 3.50
N LEU A 164 20.57 -14.39 2.46
CA LEU A 164 21.35 -15.62 2.50
C LEU A 164 22.86 -15.39 2.31
N PHE A 165 23.25 -14.42 1.47
CA PHE A 165 24.66 -14.21 1.10
C PHE A 165 25.24 -12.85 1.54
N GLY A 166 24.42 -11.95 2.09
CA GLY A 166 24.80 -10.56 2.41
C GLY A 166 24.74 -10.22 3.90
N CYS A 167 24.19 -11.09 4.73
CA CYS A 167 24.04 -10.90 6.18
C CYS A 167 24.91 -11.90 6.95
N GLU A 168 26.23 -11.81 6.82
CA GLU A 168 27.22 -12.27 7.80
C GLU A 168 28.59 -11.77 7.32
N GLY A 169 29.43 -11.29 8.24
CA GLY A 169 30.66 -10.57 7.92
C GLY A 169 31.52 -11.29 6.88
N VAL A 170 31.76 -10.61 5.76
CA VAL A 170 32.88 -10.83 4.82
C VAL A 170 33.27 -12.32 4.67
N SER A 171 32.35 -13.14 4.14
CA SER A 171 32.82 -14.33 3.43
C SER A 171 33.15 -13.92 2.00
N SER A 172 34.44 -13.96 1.70
CA SER A 172 35.10 -13.40 0.53
C SER A 172 35.04 -14.32 -0.70
N ASP A 173 34.11 -15.27 -0.75
CA ASP A 173 34.03 -16.21 -1.86
C ASP A 173 33.39 -15.57 -3.11
N GLU A 174 33.86 -15.98 -4.30
CA GLU A 174 33.38 -15.40 -5.57
C GLU A 174 31.89 -15.65 -5.81
N ASN A 175 31.37 -16.75 -5.25
CA ASN A 175 29.97 -17.12 -5.37
C ASN A 175 29.06 -16.12 -4.64
N SER A 176 29.38 -15.74 -3.41
CA SER A 176 28.61 -14.74 -2.64
C SER A 176 28.65 -13.38 -3.32
N LYS A 177 29.80 -12.99 -3.89
CA LYS A 177 29.91 -11.75 -4.70
C LYS A 177 29.02 -11.80 -5.94
N SER A 178 28.96 -12.94 -6.63
CA SER A 178 28.07 -13.15 -7.77
C SER A 178 26.60 -13.03 -7.35
N TYR A 179 26.19 -13.64 -6.24
CA TYR A 179 24.80 -13.59 -5.77
C TYR A 179 24.37 -12.21 -5.27
N ILE A 180 25.26 -11.46 -4.65
CA ILE A 180 24.99 -10.07 -4.25
C ILE A 180 24.92 -9.14 -5.46
N SER A 181 25.75 -9.37 -6.48
CA SER A 181 25.65 -8.65 -7.75
C SER A 181 24.33 -8.97 -8.47
N GLU A 182 23.95 -10.25 -8.55
CA GLU A 182 22.64 -10.67 -9.06
C GLU A 182 21.49 -10.00 -8.28
N SER A 183 21.58 -10.00 -6.94
CA SER A 183 20.58 -9.32 -6.10
C SER A 183 20.47 -7.84 -6.44
N PHE A 184 21.60 -7.16 -6.68
CA PHE A 184 21.65 -5.75 -7.05
C PHE A 184 20.98 -5.47 -8.39
N GLU A 185 21.32 -6.24 -9.42
CA GLU A 185 20.73 -6.10 -10.76
C GLU A 185 19.21 -6.32 -10.74
N ILE A 186 18.76 -7.31 -9.97
CA ILE A 186 17.34 -7.63 -9.82
C ILE A 186 16.59 -6.49 -9.11
N ILE A 187 17.11 -5.99 -7.98
CA ILE A 187 16.44 -4.92 -7.24
C ILE A 187 16.51 -3.59 -7.98
N GLN A 188 17.57 -3.33 -8.74
CA GLN A 188 17.67 -2.17 -9.64
C GLN A 188 16.57 -2.25 -10.71
N THR A 189 16.34 -3.42 -11.32
CA THR A 189 15.24 -3.60 -12.30
C THR A 189 13.88 -3.28 -11.69
N VAL A 190 13.65 -3.70 -10.44
CA VAL A 190 12.40 -3.39 -9.71
C VAL A 190 12.32 -1.89 -9.43
N LEU A 191 13.42 -1.26 -8.99
CA LEU A 191 13.50 0.18 -8.72
C LEU A 191 13.22 0.99 -9.99
N ASP A 192 13.82 0.62 -11.12
CA ASP A 192 13.64 1.24 -12.44
C ASP A 192 12.20 1.10 -12.92
N TYR A 193 11.55 -0.03 -12.65
CA TYR A 193 10.13 -0.18 -12.93
C TYR A 193 9.29 0.87 -12.18
N TYR A 194 9.54 1.09 -10.89
CA TYR A 194 8.82 2.13 -10.15
C TYR A 194 9.18 3.54 -10.62
N GLN A 195 10.47 3.84 -10.81
CA GLN A 195 10.95 5.20 -11.08
C GLN A 195 10.80 5.63 -12.54
N HIS A 196 11.09 4.75 -13.49
CA HIS A 196 11.13 5.09 -14.92
C HIS A 196 9.83 4.68 -15.63
N TRP A 197 9.28 3.51 -15.32
CA TRP A 197 8.05 3.02 -15.98
C TRP A 197 6.79 3.59 -15.32
N LEU A 198 6.65 3.41 -14.00
CA LEU A 198 5.48 3.92 -13.27
C LEU A 198 5.60 5.41 -12.92
N LYS A 199 6.82 5.95 -12.88
CA LYS A 199 7.11 7.34 -12.48
C LYS A 199 6.58 7.66 -11.08
N VAL A 200 6.78 6.74 -10.13
CA VAL A 200 6.42 6.87 -8.72
C VAL A 200 7.62 6.54 -7.82
N SER A 201 7.58 6.98 -6.57
CA SER A 201 8.56 6.55 -5.58
C SER A 201 8.43 5.05 -5.32
N PRO A 202 9.54 4.28 -5.33
CA PRO A 202 9.49 2.88 -4.97
C PRO A 202 9.05 2.73 -3.50
N PRO A 203 8.27 1.69 -3.16
CA PRO A 203 7.95 1.33 -1.79
C PRO A 203 9.16 1.38 -0.86
N HIS A 204 8.95 1.75 0.41
CA HIS A 204 10.04 1.91 1.38
C HIS A 204 10.90 0.64 1.48
N GLU A 205 10.28 -0.54 1.53
CA GLU A 205 10.99 -1.82 1.60
C GLU A 205 11.94 -2.05 0.42
N ILE A 206 11.52 -1.68 -0.80
CA ILE A 206 12.33 -1.77 -2.02
C ILE A 206 13.50 -0.79 -1.95
N SER A 207 13.24 0.44 -1.51
CA SER A 207 14.28 1.48 -1.35
C SER A 207 15.31 1.09 -0.29
N VAL A 208 14.85 0.50 0.82
CA VAL A 208 15.71 -0.01 1.90
C VAL A 208 16.55 -1.18 1.42
N LEU A 209 15.94 -2.17 0.76
CA LEU A 209 16.66 -3.31 0.20
C LEU A 209 17.69 -2.86 -0.82
N TYR A 210 17.30 -1.99 -1.76
CA TYR A 210 18.22 -1.38 -2.73
C TYR A 210 19.42 -0.74 -2.04
N SER A 211 19.19 0.11 -1.03
CA SER A 211 20.26 0.80 -0.31
C SER A 211 21.15 -0.16 0.49
N LYS A 212 20.61 -1.27 0.98
CA LYS A 212 21.37 -2.31 1.68
C LYS A 212 22.25 -3.10 0.71
N VAL A 213 21.68 -3.56 -0.40
CA VAL A 213 22.39 -4.33 -1.43
C VAL A 213 23.45 -3.46 -2.09
N LYS A 214 23.14 -2.20 -2.42
CA LYS A 214 24.09 -1.23 -2.98
C LYS A 214 25.32 -1.05 -2.09
N ARG A 215 25.11 -0.85 -0.78
CA ARG A 215 26.21 -0.75 0.19
C ARG A 215 27.05 -2.02 0.25
N ALA A 216 26.42 -3.19 0.18
CA ALA A 216 27.13 -4.46 0.14
C ALA A 216 28.01 -4.58 -1.13
N VAL A 217 27.47 -4.26 -2.32
CA VAL A 217 28.24 -4.23 -3.57
C VAL A 217 29.39 -3.23 -3.51
N GLU A 218 29.13 -2.01 -3.00
CA GLU A 218 30.16 -0.99 -2.84
C GLU A 218 31.30 -1.46 -1.92
N SER A 219 30.97 -2.07 -0.77
CA SER A 219 31.97 -2.61 0.15
C SER A 219 32.83 -3.73 -0.48
N GLN A 220 32.23 -4.61 -1.29
CA GLN A 220 32.96 -5.66 -2.03
C GLN A 220 33.92 -5.07 -3.09
N ASN A 221 33.59 -3.90 -3.65
CA ASN A 221 34.43 -3.20 -4.62
C ASN A 221 35.55 -2.39 -3.96
N TYR A 222 35.34 -1.89 -2.73
CA TYR A 222 36.39 -1.22 -1.95
C TYR A 222 37.45 -2.20 -1.46
N GLU A 223 37.08 -3.41 -1.03
CA GLU A 223 38.07 -4.48 -0.71
C GLU A 223 38.95 -4.83 -1.92
N LYS A 224 38.39 -4.83 -3.14
CA LYS A 224 39.19 -5.00 -4.37
C LYS A 224 40.16 -3.85 -4.62
N LYS A 225 39.85 -2.63 -4.18
CA LYS A 225 40.74 -1.46 -4.34
C LYS A 225 41.87 -1.46 -3.32
N GLU A 226 41.63 -1.82 -2.06
CA GLU A 226 42.71 -1.90 -1.05
C GLU A 226 43.67 -3.06 -1.32
N VAL A 227 43.20 -4.20 -1.84
CA VAL A 227 44.07 -5.33 -2.23
C VAL A 227 44.88 -5.00 -3.50
N ASN A 228 44.35 -4.18 -4.41
CA ASN A 228 45.10 -3.73 -5.59
C ASN A 228 45.98 -2.49 -5.33
N SER A 229 45.65 -1.64 -4.34
CA SER A 229 46.45 -0.46 -3.98
C SER A 229 47.56 -0.75 -2.99
N SER A 230 47.57 -1.92 -2.33
CA SER A 230 48.65 -2.34 -1.44
C SER A 230 49.87 -2.91 -2.18
N LEU A 231 49.90 -2.81 -3.52
CA LEU A 231 51.03 -3.20 -4.36
C LEU A 231 51.71 -2.06 -5.12
N GLU A 232 51.17 -0.83 -5.08
CA GLU A 232 51.83 0.32 -5.70
C GLU A 232 51.75 1.57 -4.80
N ASN A 233 52.95 2.05 -4.43
CA ASN A 233 53.29 3.32 -3.77
C ASN A 233 53.37 3.30 -2.24
N LEU A 234 54.48 2.71 -1.77
CA LEU A 234 55.28 3.28 -0.70
C LEU A 234 55.80 4.67 -1.11
N ASP A 235 55.90 5.56 -0.12
CA ASP A 235 56.59 6.86 -0.08
C ASP A 235 55.86 8.09 -0.64
N SER A 236 55.22 8.87 0.25
CA SER A 236 55.73 10.19 0.68
C SER A 236 54.81 10.94 1.67
N ILE A 237 55.19 10.86 2.96
CA ILE A 237 55.39 11.92 3.98
C ILE A 237 54.46 13.17 4.07
N ASP A 238 53.81 13.22 5.25
CA ASP A 238 53.52 14.32 6.21
C ASP A 238 52.64 15.56 5.88
N LYS A 239 51.52 15.60 6.64
CA LYS A 239 51.00 16.65 7.55
C LYS A 239 50.76 18.08 7.05
N VAL A 240 49.49 18.49 7.10
CA VAL A 240 49.06 19.69 7.87
C VAL A 240 47.70 19.43 8.57
N GLN A 241 47.72 19.59 9.90
CA GLN A 241 46.69 19.91 10.89
C GLN A 241 45.28 20.29 10.39
N SER A 242 44.22 19.57 10.79
CA SER A 242 43.45 19.66 12.06
C SER A 242 42.51 20.86 12.18
N GLN A 243 41.20 20.58 12.18
CA GLN A 243 40.29 21.18 13.16
C GLN A 243 39.30 20.13 13.64
N THR A 244 39.28 20.03 14.97
CA THR A 244 38.54 19.15 15.86
C THR A 244 37.05 19.46 15.84
N GLU A 245 36.20 18.44 15.95
CA GLU A 245 35.13 18.43 16.95
C GLU A 245 34.67 16.98 17.20
N LYS A 246 34.88 16.54 18.45
CA LYS A 246 34.19 15.41 19.06
C LYS A 246 32.88 15.93 19.62
N GLN A 247 31.78 15.25 19.34
CA GLN A 247 30.57 15.14 20.18
C GLN A 247 29.83 13.92 19.63
N ASP A 248 29.98 12.78 20.29
CA ASP A 248 29.14 12.29 21.38
C ASP A 248 27.97 11.46 20.83
N GLU A 249 27.82 10.29 21.43
CA GLU A 249 26.82 9.27 21.15
C GLU A 249 25.41 9.87 21.29
N GLU A 250 24.69 9.99 20.17
CA GLU A 250 23.22 10.07 20.22
C GLU A 250 22.64 8.82 19.57
N GLU A 251 21.99 8.01 20.41
CA GLU A 251 20.81 7.25 20.02
C GLU A 251 19.96 8.11 19.08
N VAL A 252 19.95 7.79 17.79
CA VAL A 252 18.96 8.33 16.86
C VAL A 252 17.64 7.62 17.18
N SER A 253 17.02 8.08 18.26
CA SER A 253 15.60 7.94 18.49
C SER A 253 14.89 8.56 17.29
N THR A 254 14.24 7.73 16.47
CA THR A 254 13.33 8.20 15.42
C THR A 254 12.03 8.70 16.05
N LYS A 255 12.12 9.77 16.86
CA LYS A 255 11.04 10.74 16.96
C LYS A 255 11.19 11.68 15.76
N GLN A 256 10.67 11.27 14.61
CA GLN A 256 10.38 12.24 13.56
C GLN A 256 9.44 13.30 14.16
N ASN A 257 9.83 14.57 14.01
CA ASN A 257 9.06 15.75 14.36
C ASN A 257 7.67 15.71 13.69
N ASN A 258 6.68 15.12 14.37
CA ASN A 258 5.28 15.08 13.93
C ASN A 258 4.59 16.46 13.91
N SER A 259 5.22 17.55 14.39
CA SER A 259 4.52 18.83 14.57
C SER A 259 4.53 19.79 13.38
N ASN A 260 5.37 19.61 12.35
CA ASN A 260 5.58 20.68 11.35
C ASN A 260 4.93 20.46 9.97
N TYR A 261 4.44 19.26 9.65
CA TYR A 261 3.88 19.01 8.31
C TYR A 261 2.51 19.68 8.13
N LEU A 262 1.65 19.63 9.15
CA LEU A 262 0.29 20.19 9.08
C LEU A 262 0.33 21.72 8.98
N THR A 263 1.17 22.36 9.81
CA THR A 263 1.44 23.80 9.74
C THR A 263 1.96 24.19 8.35
N SER A 264 2.80 23.34 7.74
CA SER A 264 3.32 23.55 6.37
C SER A 264 2.21 23.44 5.31
N TYR A 265 1.30 22.46 5.43
CA TYR A 265 0.17 22.31 4.51
C TYR A 265 -0.80 23.49 4.59
N ILE A 266 -1.14 23.91 5.81
CA ILE A 266 -1.94 25.13 6.04
C ILE A 266 -1.24 26.35 5.42
N THR A 267 0.08 26.48 5.63
CA THR A 267 0.89 27.58 5.12
C THR A 267 0.83 27.66 3.59
N CYS A 268 1.09 26.54 2.90
CA CYS A 268 1.06 26.46 1.44
C CYS A 268 -0.36 26.65 0.89
N PHE A 269 -1.36 26.02 1.49
CA PHE A 269 -2.76 26.19 1.08
C PHE A 269 -3.19 27.67 1.13
N LEU A 270 -2.73 28.42 2.13
CA LEU A 270 -3.03 29.84 2.25
C LEU A 270 -2.20 30.74 1.31
N GLU A 271 -1.04 30.28 0.82
CA GLU A 271 -0.15 31.01 -0.09
C GLU A 271 -0.57 30.90 -1.57
N ASP A 272 -1.14 29.76 -1.99
CA ASP A 272 -1.55 29.52 -3.39
C ASP A 272 -2.80 30.35 -3.78
N TYR A 273 -2.62 31.61 -4.17
CA TYR A 273 -3.72 32.53 -4.53
C TYR A 273 -3.99 32.56 -6.05
N PHE A 274 -5.27 32.43 -6.41
CA PHE A 274 -5.92 32.53 -7.74
C PHE A 274 -5.61 31.48 -8.83
N ILE A 275 -6.52 30.50 -8.98
CA ILE A 275 -7.13 30.22 -10.30
C ILE A 275 -8.62 29.90 -10.09
N GLU A 276 -9.50 30.68 -10.71
CA GLU A 276 -10.98 30.58 -10.67
C GLU A 276 -11.55 29.28 -11.29
N SER A 277 -10.74 28.25 -11.52
CA SER A 277 -11.13 27.01 -12.22
C SER A 277 -11.28 25.78 -11.31
N GLY A 278 -11.32 25.96 -9.98
CA GLY A 278 -11.55 24.86 -9.05
C GLY A 278 -10.47 23.78 -9.05
N SER A 279 -9.29 24.05 -9.64
CA SER A 279 -8.12 23.18 -9.56
C SER A 279 -7.01 23.92 -8.82
N TYR A 280 -6.75 23.50 -7.58
CA TYR A 280 -5.64 24.03 -6.80
C TYR A 280 -4.34 23.58 -7.46
N GLN A 281 -3.50 24.53 -7.87
CA GLN A 281 -2.17 24.22 -8.37
C GLN A 281 -1.37 23.68 -7.18
N LYS A 282 -1.14 22.36 -7.15
CA LYS A 282 -0.46 21.66 -6.06
C LYS A 282 0.99 22.17 -5.93
N SER A 283 1.23 23.14 -5.06
CA SER A 283 2.57 23.60 -4.67
C SER A 283 3.33 22.48 -3.95
N ILE A 284 2.60 21.68 -3.17
CA ILE A 284 3.10 20.47 -2.52
C ILE A 284 2.76 19.27 -3.40
N LYS A 285 3.77 18.46 -3.76
CA LYS A 285 3.54 17.19 -4.46
C LYS A 285 2.73 16.25 -3.57
N SER A 286 1.76 15.55 -4.16
CA SER A 286 1.01 14.54 -3.41
C SER A 286 1.95 13.52 -2.81
N PRO A 287 1.77 13.21 -1.51
CA PRO A 287 2.47 12.11 -0.86
C PRO A 287 2.21 10.77 -1.56
N ILE A 288 1.08 10.65 -2.27
CA ILE A 288 0.68 9.48 -3.07
C ILE A 288 0.29 9.93 -4.49
N GLN A 289 1.28 10.09 -5.37
CA GLN A 289 1.07 10.54 -6.75
C GLN A 289 0.12 9.65 -7.59
N ILE A 290 -0.09 8.39 -7.20
CA ILE A 290 -1.01 7.50 -7.92
C ILE A 290 -2.47 7.84 -7.64
N VAL A 291 -2.80 8.26 -6.41
CA VAL A 291 -4.17 8.62 -6.01
C VAL A 291 -4.59 9.92 -6.69
N ASP A 292 -3.64 10.84 -6.93
CA ASP A 292 -3.88 12.06 -7.73
C ASP A 292 -4.27 11.80 -9.18
N LYS A 293 -3.93 10.62 -9.71
CA LYS A 293 -4.30 10.17 -11.07
C LYS A 293 -5.55 9.31 -11.09
N MET A 294 -6.10 8.95 -9.91
CA MET A 294 -7.35 8.21 -9.83
C MET A 294 -8.51 9.17 -10.01
N ASN A 295 -9.36 8.89 -11.00
CA ASN A 295 -10.65 9.56 -11.09
C ASN A 295 -11.52 9.11 -9.91
N CYS A 296 -12.22 10.07 -9.29
CA CYS A 296 -13.12 9.82 -8.17
C CYS A 296 -14.50 10.37 -8.52
N ASN A 297 -15.28 9.57 -9.25
CA ASN A 297 -16.60 9.93 -9.74
C ASN A 297 -17.73 9.22 -8.98
N ASN A 298 -17.42 8.17 -8.22
CA ASN A 298 -18.39 7.37 -7.48
C ASN A 298 -17.83 6.83 -6.16
N SER A 299 -18.70 6.35 -5.29
CA SER A 299 -18.33 5.85 -3.96
C SER A 299 -17.37 4.67 -3.96
N ILE A 300 -17.39 3.80 -4.97
CA ILE A 300 -16.43 2.68 -5.06
C ILE A 300 -15.01 3.20 -5.33
N GLU A 301 -14.88 4.17 -6.23
CA GLU A 301 -13.61 4.85 -6.51
C GLU A 301 -13.11 5.62 -5.28
N PHE A 302 -14.01 6.32 -4.58
CA PHE A 302 -13.67 6.96 -3.32
C PHE A 302 -13.16 5.94 -2.29
N LEU A 303 -13.83 4.79 -2.12
CA LEU A 303 -13.40 3.77 -1.16
C LEU A 303 -12.01 3.21 -1.51
N ARG A 304 -11.67 3.08 -2.80
CA ARG A 304 -10.32 2.70 -3.23
C ARG A 304 -9.30 3.76 -2.85
N ILE A 305 -9.61 5.04 -3.03
CA ILE A 305 -8.75 6.15 -2.62
C ILE A 305 -8.61 6.16 -1.09
N TRP A 306 -9.72 6.05 -0.38
CA TRP A 306 -9.80 6.02 1.07
C TRP A 306 -8.92 4.90 1.66
N GLN A 307 -9.00 3.68 1.13
CA GLN A 307 -8.17 2.54 1.52
C GLN A 307 -6.66 2.81 1.43
N ASN A 308 -6.22 3.72 0.56
CA ASN A 308 -4.81 4.09 0.43
C ASN A 308 -4.39 5.23 1.36
N ILE A 309 -5.32 6.02 1.89
CA ILE A 309 -5.00 7.24 2.65
C ILE A 309 -5.40 7.17 4.13
N TYR A 310 -6.38 6.34 4.51
CA TYR A 310 -7.05 6.39 5.82
C TYR A 310 -6.15 6.14 7.05
N GLN A 311 -4.97 5.57 6.85
CA GLN A 311 -4.05 5.20 7.94
C GLN A 311 -3.00 6.24 8.23
N ASN A 312 -2.84 7.20 7.32
CA ASN A 312 -1.86 8.24 7.48
C ASN A 312 -2.57 9.58 7.48
N ASP A 313 -2.61 10.20 8.65
CA ASP A 313 -3.19 11.51 8.87
C ASP A 313 -2.60 12.56 7.92
N GLN A 314 -1.29 12.49 7.58
CA GLN A 314 -0.68 13.38 6.60
C GLN A 314 -1.30 13.24 5.21
N PHE A 315 -1.69 12.03 4.81
CA PHE A 315 -2.33 11.82 3.52
C PHE A 315 -3.75 12.35 3.54
N ILE A 316 -4.52 12.04 4.59
CA ILE A 316 -5.88 12.57 4.74
C ILE A 316 -5.85 14.10 4.72
N ASP A 317 -4.96 14.72 5.51
CA ASP A 317 -4.80 16.17 5.57
C ASP A 317 -4.46 16.73 4.17
N TYR A 318 -3.50 16.11 3.46
CA TYR A 318 -3.17 16.52 2.10
C TYR A 318 -4.40 16.51 1.17
N TYR A 319 -5.19 15.44 1.18
CA TYR A 319 -6.38 15.36 0.34
C TYR A 319 -7.48 16.32 0.79
N LEU A 320 -7.61 16.59 2.09
CA LEU A 320 -8.52 17.60 2.62
C LEU A 320 -8.15 19.01 2.17
N PHE A 321 -6.87 19.32 1.94
CA PHE A 321 -6.45 20.65 1.45
C PHE A 321 -6.41 20.76 -0.08
N PHE A 322 -5.91 19.73 -0.76
CA PHE A 322 -5.44 19.86 -2.15
C PHE A 322 -6.19 18.95 -3.13
N SER A 323 -7.30 18.33 -2.71
CA SER A 323 -8.13 17.49 -3.58
C SER A 323 -9.60 17.89 -3.52
N ASP A 324 -10.25 17.89 -4.68
CA ASP A 324 -11.68 18.19 -4.78
C ASP A 324 -12.59 17.01 -4.41
N ILE A 325 -12.00 15.88 -4.01
CA ILE A 325 -12.75 14.68 -3.62
C ILE A 325 -13.67 15.00 -2.43
N PHE A 326 -13.12 15.63 -1.39
CA PHE A 326 -13.84 15.90 -0.15
C PHE A 326 -14.90 17.00 -0.29
N THR A 327 -14.75 17.91 -1.26
CA THR A 327 -15.74 18.95 -1.55
C THR A 327 -16.87 18.46 -2.47
N ASN A 328 -16.77 17.25 -3.01
CA ASN A 328 -17.78 16.63 -3.90
C ASN A 328 -18.31 15.28 -3.37
N LEU A 329 -18.20 15.01 -2.07
CA LEU A 329 -18.65 13.75 -1.46
C LEU A 329 -20.15 13.50 -1.62
N ASP A 330 -20.97 14.54 -1.56
CA ASP A 330 -22.40 14.51 -1.85
C ASP A 330 -22.70 13.92 -3.23
N LYS A 331 -21.93 14.29 -4.25
CA LYS A 331 -22.07 13.75 -5.61
C LYS A 331 -21.60 12.30 -5.69
N ILE A 332 -20.45 12.01 -5.07
CA ILE A 332 -19.82 10.68 -5.03
C ILE A 332 -20.74 9.66 -4.33
N TYR A 333 -21.41 10.08 -3.25
CA TYR A 333 -22.29 9.25 -2.40
C TYR A 333 -23.78 9.52 -2.64
N ASN A 334 -24.18 10.07 -3.80
CA ASN A 334 -25.58 10.42 -4.09
C ASN A 334 -26.57 9.25 -3.97
N LYS A 335 -26.11 8.01 -4.20
CA LYS A 335 -26.92 6.77 -4.20
C LYS A 335 -26.53 5.78 -3.11
N THR A 336 -25.43 6.01 -2.41
CA THR A 336 -24.84 5.05 -1.46
C THR A 336 -24.61 5.71 -0.11
N GLU A 337 -24.63 4.93 0.95
CA GLU A 337 -24.37 5.43 2.29
C GLU A 337 -22.85 5.46 2.55
N MET A 338 -22.38 6.51 3.22
CA MET A 338 -20.99 6.57 3.68
C MET A 338 -20.86 5.77 4.98
N GLU A 339 -19.77 5.02 5.12
CA GLU A 339 -19.49 4.30 6.34
C GLU A 339 -19.19 5.28 7.49
N VAL A 340 -19.68 4.95 8.69
CA VAL A 340 -19.62 5.85 9.86
C VAL A 340 -18.17 6.17 10.25
N ASN A 341 -17.30 5.16 10.29
CA ASN A 341 -15.87 5.30 10.57
C ASN A 341 -15.15 6.29 9.63
N ILE A 342 -15.54 6.34 8.34
CA ILE A 342 -14.98 7.27 7.36
C ILE A 342 -15.37 8.69 7.75
N LEU A 343 -16.66 8.90 8.01
CA LEU A 343 -17.20 10.20 8.39
C LEU A 343 -16.58 10.71 9.70
N GLU A 344 -16.50 9.86 10.72
CA GLU A 344 -15.86 10.16 12.00
C GLU A 344 -14.41 10.59 11.80
N LYS A 345 -13.64 9.83 11.01
CA LYS A 345 -12.22 10.13 10.76
C LYS A 345 -12.03 11.45 10.03
N ILE A 346 -12.89 11.76 9.04
CA ILE A 346 -12.83 13.04 8.34
C ILE A 346 -13.09 14.20 9.30
N LEU A 347 -14.13 14.09 10.12
CA LEU A 347 -14.49 15.13 11.10
C LEU A 347 -13.38 15.30 12.16
N GLU A 348 -12.81 14.20 12.66
CA GLU A 348 -11.67 14.22 13.57
C GLU A 348 -10.50 15.02 12.96
N ARG A 349 -10.11 14.70 11.71
CA ARG A 349 -9.01 15.40 11.03
C ARG A 349 -9.30 16.88 10.80
N ILE A 350 -10.52 17.23 10.38
CA ILE A 350 -10.95 18.63 10.24
C ILE A 350 -10.83 19.38 11.57
N SER A 351 -11.23 18.75 12.68
CA SER A 351 -11.13 19.33 14.02
C SER A 351 -9.68 19.62 14.39
N VAL A 352 -8.76 18.69 14.11
CA VAL A 352 -7.31 18.86 14.34
C VAL A 352 -6.72 19.99 13.46
N ILE A 353 -7.13 20.07 12.19
CA ILE A 353 -6.71 21.15 11.27
C ILE A 353 -7.12 22.52 11.83
N LEU A 354 -8.36 22.65 12.32
CA LEU A 354 -8.84 23.90 12.90
C LEU A 354 -8.13 24.25 14.20
N ASP A 355 -7.83 23.27 15.06
CA ASP A 355 -7.05 23.51 16.28
C ASP A 355 -5.65 24.01 15.98
N GLU A 356 -4.96 23.40 15.01
CA GLU A 356 -3.64 23.85 14.56
C GLU A 356 -3.70 25.25 13.95
N PHE A 357 -4.81 25.56 13.26
CA PHE A 357 -5.05 26.88 12.69
C PHE A 357 -5.34 27.95 13.75
N LEU A 358 -6.00 27.59 14.85
CA LEU A 358 -6.25 28.46 16.00
C LEU A 358 -4.98 28.73 16.83
N LYS A 359 -4.11 27.72 16.99
CA LYS A 359 -2.87 27.83 17.77
C LYS A 359 -1.82 28.75 17.16
N ASN A 360 -1.75 28.81 15.83
CA ASN A 360 -0.68 29.51 15.13
C ASN A 360 -1.06 30.93 14.69
N ALA A 361 -0.08 31.83 14.73
CA ALA A 361 -0.23 33.23 14.33
C ALA A 361 -0.22 33.41 12.79
N PHE A 362 -1.20 32.82 12.09
CA PHE A 362 -1.48 33.09 10.67
C PHE A 362 -2.12 34.48 10.48
N GLN A 363 -1.62 35.50 11.16
CA GLN A 363 -2.27 36.80 11.35
C GLN A 363 -2.44 37.60 10.05
N SER A 364 -1.57 37.38 9.05
CA SER A 364 -1.59 38.10 7.77
C SER A 364 -2.14 37.29 6.59
N LYS A 365 -2.52 36.03 6.80
CA LYS A 365 -2.99 35.13 5.73
C LYS A 365 -4.52 35.14 5.64
N PRO A 366 -5.12 34.89 4.45
CA PRO A 366 -6.57 34.95 4.26
C PRO A 366 -7.27 33.79 4.99
N LYS A 367 -7.57 33.97 6.28
CA LYS A 367 -8.18 32.92 7.13
C LYS A 367 -9.53 32.44 6.61
N GLU A 368 -10.29 33.37 6.01
CA GLU A 368 -11.53 33.08 5.32
C GLU A 368 -11.40 31.99 4.26
N LYS A 369 -10.26 31.91 3.56
CA LYS A 369 -10.05 30.88 2.52
C LYS A 369 -10.13 29.47 3.09
N LEU A 370 -9.42 29.23 4.19
CA LEU A 370 -9.41 27.91 4.82
C LEU A 370 -10.77 27.59 5.44
N VAL A 371 -11.37 28.54 6.15
CA VAL A 371 -12.69 28.36 6.77
C VAL A 371 -13.74 28.06 5.70
N SER A 372 -13.76 28.81 4.59
CA SER A 372 -14.66 28.58 3.46
C SER A 372 -14.44 27.20 2.83
N HIS A 373 -13.18 26.78 2.65
CA HIS A 373 -12.85 25.47 2.08
C HIS A 373 -13.35 24.33 2.97
N ILE A 374 -13.03 24.35 4.26
CA ILE A 374 -13.49 23.33 5.21
C ILE A 374 -15.01 23.34 5.31
N PHE A 375 -15.65 24.52 5.30
CA PHE A 375 -17.10 24.62 5.34
C PHE A 375 -17.76 23.98 4.11
N LYS A 376 -17.16 24.09 2.92
CA LYS A 376 -17.64 23.37 1.72
C LYS A 376 -17.58 21.85 1.91
N ILE A 377 -16.52 21.32 2.51
CA ILE A 377 -16.41 19.89 2.81
C ILE A 377 -17.53 19.47 3.76
N ILE A 378 -17.75 20.21 4.86
CA ILE A 378 -18.81 19.91 5.83
C ILE A 378 -20.19 19.95 5.18
N ARG A 379 -20.47 20.93 4.31
CA ARG A 379 -21.74 20.98 3.57
C ARG A 379 -21.90 19.81 2.62
N SER A 380 -20.81 19.35 1.98
CA SER A 380 -20.85 18.15 1.15
C SER A 380 -21.14 16.91 2.00
N LEU A 381 -20.56 16.81 3.20
CA LEU A 381 -20.84 15.73 4.16
C LEU A 381 -22.29 15.76 4.66
N ASP A 382 -22.84 16.94 5.00
CA ASP A 382 -24.24 17.11 5.45
C ASP A 382 -25.27 16.58 4.45
N ASN A 383 -24.95 16.65 3.16
CA ASN A 383 -25.79 16.11 2.10
C ASN A 383 -25.68 14.58 1.93
N THR A 384 -24.75 13.91 2.63
CA THR A 384 -24.63 12.44 2.58
C THR A 384 -25.59 11.76 3.55
N LYS A 385 -26.06 10.57 3.17
CA LYS A 385 -26.90 9.75 4.05
C LYS A 385 -26.09 9.33 5.28
N ARG A 386 -26.71 9.44 6.47
CA ARG A 386 -26.16 9.17 7.82
C ARG A 386 -25.33 10.29 8.46
N PHE A 387 -25.14 11.45 7.82
CA PHE A 387 -24.43 12.56 8.46
C PHE A 387 -25.03 12.95 9.81
N ASP A 388 -26.34 13.21 9.83
CA ASP A 388 -27.06 13.59 11.06
C ASP A 388 -26.89 12.55 12.17
N PHE A 389 -26.91 11.26 11.83
CA PHE A 389 -26.74 10.17 12.80
C PHE A 389 -25.35 10.18 13.43
N VAL A 390 -24.30 10.37 12.63
CA VAL A 390 -22.92 10.41 13.15
C VAL A 390 -22.66 11.70 13.92
N ALA A 391 -23.16 12.83 13.43
CA ALA A 391 -23.08 14.11 14.12
C ALA A 391 -23.74 14.07 15.51
N LEU A 392 -24.87 13.35 15.65
CA LEU A 392 -25.53 13.13 16.94
C LEU A 392 -24.73 12.24 17.90
N MET A 393 -23.91 11.32 17.39
CA MET A 393 -23.13 10.38 18.20
C MET A 393 -21.76 10.93 18.62
N LEU A 394 -21.26 11.94 17.92
CA LEU A 394 -19.97 12.58 18.18
C LEU A 394 -20.09 13.79 19.10
N ASN A 395 -20.13 13.56 20.43
CA ASN A 395 -20.20 14.65 21.42
C ASN A 395 -19.00 15.62 21.40
N GLU A 396 -17.79 15.15 21.04
CA GLU A 396 -16.57 15.99 21.06
C GLU A 396 -16.20 16.55 19.68
N SER A 397 -16.62 15.89 18.59
CA SER A 397 -16.15 16.22 17.23
C SER A 397 -17.01 17.23 16.48
N PHE A 398 -18.25 17.52 16.92
CA PHE A 398 -19.09 18.52 16.25
C PHE A 398 -18.88 19.97 16.71
N GLN A 399 -17.87 20.20 17.57
CA GLN A 399 -17.38 21.55 17.91
C GLN A 399 -16.72 22.27 16.73
N ILE A 400 -16.57 21.60 15.57
CA ILE A 400 -15.98 22.15 14.35
C ILE A 400 -16.63 23.48 13.95
N LEU A 401 -17.95 23.59 14.03
CA LEU A 401 -18.66 24.83 13.68
C LEU A 401 -18.33 25.96 14.67
N ASN A 402 -18.26 25.66 15.96
CA ASN A 402 -17.83 26.61 16.99
C ASN A 402 -16.38 27.07 16.76
N LYS A 403 -15.47 26.16 16.38
CA LYS A 403 -14.08 26.49 16.03
C LYS A 403 -14.01 27.41 14.81
N MET A 404 -14.86 27.23 13.80
CA MET A 404 -14.93 28.13 12.64
C MET A 404 -15.41 29.54 13.01
N ILE A 405 -16.38 29.66 13.91
CA ILE A 405 -16.92 30.95 14.35
C ILE A 405 -15.91 31.76 15.17
N GLN A 406 -14.92 31.11 15.80
CA GLN A 406 -13.83 31.82 16.48
C GLN A 406 -13.03 32.71 15.52
N PHE A 407 -13.10 32.49 14.20
CA PHE A 407 -12.49 33.34 13.18
C PHE A 407 -13.36 34.52 12.73
N LYS A 408 -14.50 34.79 13.38
CA LYS A 408 -15.50 35.83 12.99
C LYS A 408 -14.93 37.17 12.51
N ASP A 409 -13.84 37.65 13.11
CA ASP A 409 -13.24 38.94 12.80
C ASP A 409 -12.43 38.93 11.49
N SER A 410 -12.25 37.75 10.90
CA SER A 410 -11.51 37.49 9.65
C SER A 410 -12.39 36.90 8.55
N LEU A 411 -13.71 36.82 8.75
CA LEU A 411 -14.67 36.27 7.77
C LEU A 411 -15.52 37.39 7.18
N SER A 412 -15.93 37.26 5.92
CA SER A 412 -17.00 38.08 5.36
C SER A 412 -18.31 37.88 6.14
N ASN A 413 -19.14 38.93 6.13
CA ASN A 413 -20.47 38.87 6.76
C ASN A 413 -21.33 37.74 6.15
N ASP A 414 -21.21 37.51 4.84
CA ASP A 414 -21.99 36.48 4.14
C ASP A 414 -21.61 35.08 4.64
N LEU A 415 -20.31 34.75 4.69
CA LEU A 415 -19.85 33.45 5.19
C LEU A 415 -20.18 33.27 6.68
N LEU A 416 -20.05 34.33 7.49
CA LEU A 416 -20.39 34.28 8.91
C LEU A 416 -21.89 34.04 9.13
N GLN A 417 -22.76 34.64 8.31
CA GLN A 417 -24.20 34.40 8.35
C GLN A 417 -24.55 32.98 7.90
N GLU A 418 -23.92 32.48 6.82
CA GLU A 418 -24.11 31.09 6.38
C GLU A 418 -23.71 30.07 7.45
N LEU A 419 -22.57 30.27 8.12
CA LEU A 419 -22.11 29.41 9.20
C LEU A 419 -23.08 29.40 10.38
N LYS A 420 -23.58 30.56 10.80
CA LYS A 420 -24.56 30.67 11.89
C LYS A 420 -25.88 30.02 11.52
N HIS A 421 -26.38 30.26 10.31
CA HIS A 421 -27.61 29.63 9.85
C HIS A 421 -27.48 28.10 9.79
N PHE A 422 -26.33 27.60 9.32
CA PHE A 422 -26.04 26.18 9.34
C PHE A 422 -25.98 25.62 10.77
N GLN A 423 -25.35 26.33 11.70
CA GLN A 423 -25.30 25.97 13.12
C GLN A 423 -26.70 25.87 13.75
N GLU A 424 -27.58 26.85 13.47
CA GLU A 424 -28.98 26.84 13.92
C GLU A 424 -29.74 25.62 13.36
N ASN A 425 -29.56 25.32 12.07
CA ASN A 425 -30.16 24.15 11.44
C ASN A 425 -29.69 22.83 12.08
N GLN A 426 -28.40 22.67 12.35
CA GLN A 426 -27.88 21.46 13.01
C GLN A 426 -28.39 21.35 14.46
N THR A 427 -28.46 22.46 15.20
CA THR A 427 -29.04 22.50 16.55
C THR A 427 -30.52 22.09 16.52
N SER A 428 -31.28 22.53 15.50
CA SER A 428 -32.68 22.15 15.34
C SER A 428 -32.89 20.65 15.06
N LYS A 429 -31.87 19.97 14.50
CA LYS A 429 -31.83 18.51 14.32
C LYS A 429 -31.43 17.76 15.61
N GLY A 430 -31.17 18.47 16.72
CA GLY A 430 -30.77 17.90 18.00
C GLY A 430 -29.27 17.63 18.16
N ILE A 431 -28.44 18.05 17.19
CA ILE A 431 -26.99 17.93 17.26
C ILE A 431 -26.45 18.97 18.26
N GLN A 432 -25.65 18.51 19.21
CA GLN A 432 -24.98 19.39 20.17
C GLN A 432 -23.75 20.01 19.51
N ILE A 433 -23.59 21.34 19.61
CA ILE A 433 -22.55 22.11 18.92
C ILE A 433 -21.62 22.80 19.92
#